data_AF-A0A1C5SMJ8-F1
#
_entry.id   AF-A0A1C5SMJ8-F1
#
_cell.length_a   1.000
_cell.length_b   1.000
_cell.length_c   1.000
_cell.angle_alpha   90.00
_cell.angle_beta   90.00
_cell.angle_gamma   90.00
#
_symmetry.space_group_name_H-M   'P 1'
#
loop_
_entity.id
_entity.type
_entity.pdbx_description
1 polymer ?
#
loop_
_entity_poly.entity_id
_entity_poly.type
_entity_poly.pdbx_seq_one_letter_code
_entity_poly.pdbx_strand_id
1 'polypeptide(L)'
;MGKVLAVDTFFLNEDRHTHNLAVLLDEYGEYHYCPMFDHGGALLSDTTLVYPMTGDVYALIENAKPKTFCGNFDEQLDIAEELYGQQIQFMFDDKEADRLLNEEAGYPQDIKERVSTILRWQKHRYQYLFQK
;
A
#
# COMPACT_ATOMS: atom_id res chain seq x y z
N MET A 1 1.12 -0.91 14.66
CA MET A 1 0.89 0.23 13.76
C MET A 1 1.96 0.33 12.66
N GLY A 2 3.26 0.27 12.98
CA GLY A 2 4.32 0.41 11.96
C GLY A 2 4.20 -0.49 10.72
N LYS A 3 3.78 -1.77 10.88
CA LYS A 3 3.50 -2.67 9.74
C LYS A 3 2.42 -2.13 8.79
N VAL A 4 1.34 -1.57 9.34
CA VAL A 4 0.23 -1.03 8.55
C VAL A 4 0.70 0.20 7.78
N LEU A 5 1.42 1.11 8.44
CA LEU A 5 1.94 2.31 7.78
C LEU A 5 2.91 1.96 6.63
N ALA A 6 3.79 0.98 6.82
CA ALA A 6 4.67 0.54 5.73
C ALA A 6 3.91 -0.04 4.54
N VAL A 7 2.85 -0.82 4.78
CA VAL A 7 1.98 -1.36 3.72
C VAL A 7 1.17 -0.26 3.05
N ASP A 8 0.54 0.62 3.82
CA ASP A 8 -0.27 1.72 3.28
C ASP A 8 0.60 2.69 2.47
N THR A 9 1.81 3.00 2.92
CA THR A 9 2.80 3.80 2.18
C THR A 9 3.19 3.11 0.87
N PHE A 10 3.63 1.86 0.93
CA PHE A 10 4.09 1.14 -0.26
C PHE A 10 2.98 0.95 -1.31
N PHE A 11 1.75 0.68 -0.89
CA PHE A 11 0.63 0.46 -1.80
C PHE A 11 -0.19 1.73 -2.07
N LEU A 12 0.22 2.90 -1.55
CA LEU A 12 -0.49 4.18 -1.71
C LEU A 12 -1.94 4.13 -1.25
N ASN A 13 -2.20 3.54 -0.08
CA ASN A 13 -3.53 3.48 0.50
C ASN A 13 -3.91 4.80 1.16
N GLU A 14 -4.66 5.62 0.42
CA GLU A 14 -5.09 6.94 0.89
C GLU A 14 -6.29 6.90 1.85
N ASP A 15 -7.00 5.77 1.93
CA ASP A 15 -8.26 5.67 2.67
C ASP A 15 -8.14 4.85 3.97
N ARG A 16 -6.92 4.81 4.54
CA ARG A 16 -6.75 4.27 5.89
C ARG A 16 -7.31 5.25 6.93
N HIS A 17 -8.35 4.81 7.61
CA HIS A 17 -8.85 5.43 8.84
C HIS A 17 -8.93 4.41 9.98
N THR A 18 -9.09 4.88 11.22
CA THR A 18 -9.08 4.01 12.42
C THR A 18 -10.19 2.98 12.45
N HIS A 19 -11.31 3.20 11.74
CA HIS A 19 -12.35 2.16 11.60
C HIS A 19 -11.94 0.99 10.67
N ASN A 20 -10.88 1.15 9.86
CA ASN A 20 -10.33 0.11 8.99
C ASN A 20 -9.12 -0.57 9.65
N LEU A 21 -9.11 -0.57 10.99
CA LEU A 21 -8.14 -1.24 11.83
C LEU A 21 -8.90 -2.09 12.84
N ALA A 22 -8.50 -3.35 12.96
CA ALA A 22 -9.04 -4.25 13.95
C ALA A 22 -7.92 -4.92 14.75
N VAL A 23 -8.29 -5.34 15.96
CA VAL A 23 -7.53 -6.27 16.79
C VAL A 23 -8.43 -7.46 17.08
N LEU A 24 -7.83 -8.63 17.18
CA LEU A 24 -8.56 -9.84 17.57
C LEU A 24 -8.43 -9.99 19.09
N LEU A 25 -9.51 -10.38 19.76
CA LEU A 25 -9.51 -10.77 21.16
C LEU A 25 -9.78 -12.27 21.23
N ASP A 26 -8.88 -13.03 21.84
CA ASP A 26 -9.07 -14.47 21.99
C ASP A 26 -9.93 -14.82 23.22
N GLU A 27 -10.18 -16.11 23.41
CA GLU A 27 -10.96 -16.64 24.53
C GLU A 27 -10.31 -16.43 25.90
N TYR A 28 -9.00 -16.14 25.95
CA TYR A 28 -8.23 -15.88 27.16
C TYR A 28 -8.16 -14.39 27.50
N GLY A 29 -8.69 -13.52 26.64
CA GLY A 29 -8.66 -12.07 26.79
C GLY A 29 -7.37 -11.43 26.29
N GLU A 30 -6.56 -12.13 25.49
CA GLU A 30 -5.35 -11.58 24.87
C GLU A 30 -5.66 -10.93 23.52
N TYR A 31 -4.98 -9.80 23.26
CA TYR A 31 -5.10 -9.07 22.00
C TYR A 31 -4.08 -9.55 20.98
N HIS A 32 -4.55 -9.80 19.76
CA HIS A 32 -3.74 -10.19 18.61
C HIS A 32 -3.91 -9.22 17.46
N TYR A 33 -2.87 -9.12 16.62
CA TYR A 33 -2.99 -8.35 15.38
C TYR A 33 -3.99 -9.01 14.43
N CYS A 34 -4.97 -8.24 13.96
CA CYS A 34 -5.83 -8.67 12.87
C CYS A 34 -5.02 -8.70 11.56
N PRO A 35 -5.22 -9.71 10.69
CA PRO A 35 -4.74 -9.67 9.32
C PRO A 35 -5.17 -8.38 8.62
N MET A 36 -4.33 -7.87 7.72
CA MET A 36 -4.62 -6.64 6.99
C MET A 36 -5.86 -6.83 6.09
N PHE A 37 -6.80 -5.89 6.16
CA PHE A 37 -8.05 -5.89 5.39
C PHE A 37 -8.39 -4.47 4.93
N ASP A 38 -9.38 -4.37 4.02
CA ASP A 38 -9.90 -3.11 3.48
C ASP A 38 -8.81 -2.19 2.89
N HIS A 39 -8.26 -2.61 1.74
CA HIS A 39 -7.26 -1.86 0.95
C HIS A 39 -7.85 -1.45 -0.40
N GLY A 40 -9.18 -1.30 -0.49
CA GLY A 40 -9.86 -0.93 -1.73
C GLY A 40 -9.45 0.45 -2.27
N GLY A 41 -9.01 1.36 -1.39
CA GLY A 41 -8.48 2.69 -1.71
C GLY A 41 -6.97 2.74 -1.99
N ALA A 42 -6.31 1.60 -2.20
CA ALA A 42 -4.90 1.53 -2.56
C ALA A 42 -4.69 1.58 -4.08
N LEU A 43 -3.41 1.69 -4.50
CA LEU A 43 -2.99 1.57 -5.90
C LEU A 43 -3.67 2.56 -6.85
N LEU A 44 -4.08 3.72 -6.34
CA LEU A 44 -4.75 4.78 -7.10
C LEU A 44 -6.06 4.27 -7.77
N SER A 45 -6.83 3.47 -7.03
CA SER A 45 -7.98 2.72 -7.54
C SER A 45 -9.18 3.59 -7.95
N ASP A 46 -9.35 4.79 -7.40
CA ASP A 46 -10.39 5.73 -7.86
C ASP A 46 -10.00 6.38 -9.19
N THR A 47 -10.18 5.62 -10.26
CA THR A 47 -9.92 6.06 -11.64
C THR A 47 -11.01 6.98 -12.20
N THR A 48 -12.10 7.21 -11.45
CA THR A 48 -13.27 7.95 -11.92
C THR A 48 -13.19 9.43 -11.61
N LEU A 49 -12.65 9.79 -10.45
CA LEU A 49 -12.61 11.17 -9.96
C LEU A 49 -11.20 11.63 -9.61
N VAL A 50 -10.45 10.84 -8.84
CA VAL A 50 -9.19 11.29 -8.24
C VAL A 50 -7.99 10.98 -9.15
N TYR A 51 -7.98 9.80 -9.76
CA TYR A 51 -6.80 9.26 -10.47
C TYR A 51 -7.12 8.83 -11.91
N PRO A 52 -7.55 9.76 -12.79
CA PRO A 52 -8.05 9.42 -14.12
C PRO A 52 -7.06 8.60 -14.94
N MET A 53 -7.56 7.66 -15.75
CA MET A 53 -6.73 6.78 -16.61
C MET A 53 -5.89 7.53 -17.65
N THR A 54 -6.29 8.73 -18.03
CA THR A 54 -5.55 9.59 -18.98
C THR A 54 -4.46 10.43 -18.30
N GLY A 55 -4.35 10.40 -16.98
CA GLY A 55 -3.35 11.16 -16.22
C GLY A 55 -1.96 10.51 -16.27
N ASP A 56 -0.93 11.32 -16.04
CA ASP A 56 0.43 10.81 -15.84
C ASP A 56 0.52 10.08 -14.49
N VAL A 57 0.68 8.76 -14.54
CA VAL A 57 0.71 7.90 -13.35
C VAL A 57 1.77 8.33 -12.34
N TYR A 58 2.93 8.81 -12.76
CA TYR A 58 4.00 9.21 -11.84
C TYR A 58 3.61 10.47 -11.06
N ALA A 59 3.02 11.46 -11.75
CA ALA A 59 2.46 12.63 -11.10
C ALA A 59 1.31 12.27 -10.14
N LEU A 60 0.48 11.28 -10.50
CA LEU A 60 -0.60 10.81 -9.63
C LEU A 60 -0.07 10.10 -8.36
N ILE A 61 1.01 9.31 -8.47
CA ILE A 61 1.68 8.70 -7.33
C ILE A 61 2.15 9.78 -6.33
N GLU A 62 2.82 10.83 -6.81
CA GLU A 62 3.32 11.90 -5.92
C GLU A 62 2.20 12.75 -5.30
N ASN A 63 1.01 12.75 -5.90
CA ASN A 63 -0.15 13.49 -5.39
C ASN A 63 -0.99 12.70 -4.39
N ALA A 64 -0.81 11.37 -4.28
CA ALA A 64 -1.54 10.54 -3.35
C ALA A 64 -1.17 10.89 -1.90
N LYS A 65 -2.18 11.00 -1.02
CA LYS A 65 -1.97 11.44 0.37
C LYS A 65 -2.69 10.52 1.35
N PRO A 66 -2.03 10.08 2.42
CA PRO A 66 -2.69 9.34 3.49
C PRO A 66 -3.63 10.24 4.29
N LYS A 67 -4.67 9.63 4.87
CA LYS A 67 -5.60 10.28 5.81
C LYS A 67 -5.36 9.89 7.28
N THR A 68 -4.37 9.02 7.57
CA THR A 68 -4.18 8.43 8.91
C THR A 68 -3.73 9.44 9.97
N PHE A 69 -2.56 10.08 9.78
CA PHE A 69 -1.97 10.99 10.77
C PHE A 69 -1.61 12.36 10.19
N CYS A 70 -0.93 12.39 9.03
CA CYS A 70 -0.60 13.60 8.29
C CYS A 70 -0.78 13.38 6.78
N GLY A 71 -0.61 14.43 5.97
CA GLY A 71 -0.80 14.33 4.52
C GLY A 71 0.40 13.80 3.72
N ASN A 72 1.34 13.08 4.36
CA ASN A 72 2.56 12.58 3.72
C ASN A 72 2.85 11.13 4.17
N PHE A 73 3.04 10.22 3.20
CA PHE A 73 3.33 8.81 3.47
C PHE A 73 4.74 8.57 4.02
N ASP A 74 5.75 9.27 3.50
CA ASP A 74 7.14 9.13 3.94
C ASP A 74 7.28 9.60 5.39
N GLU A 75 6.71 10.76 5.72
CA GLU A 75 6.78 11.30 7.08
C GLU A 75 6.18 10.33 8.11
N GLN A 76 5.04 9.72 7.79
CA GLN A 76 4.44 8.72 8.68
C GLN A 76 5.28 7.47 8.83
N LEU A 77 5.88 6.98 7.73
CA LEU A 77 6.71 5.80 7.74
C LEU A 77 8.03 6.06 8.49
N ASP A 78 8.70 7.17 8.20
CA ASP A 78 9.95 7.58 8.83
C ASP A 78 9.79 7.68 10.35
N ILE A 79 8.73 8.33 10.84
CA ILE A 79 8.44 8.43 12.27
C ILE A 79 8.18 7.04 12.88
N ALA A 80 7.43 6.19 12.18
CA ALA A 80 7.16 4.85 12.67
C ALA A 80 8.43 3.98 12.74
N GLU A 81 9.33 4.12 11.77
CA GLU A 81 10.61 3.42 11.73
C GLU A 81 11.61 3.97 12.75
N GLU A 82 11.60 5.27 13.03
CA GLU A 82 12.39 5.87 14.12
C GLU A 82 11.96 5.34 15.49
N LEU A 83 10.64 5.23 15.72
CA LEU A 83 10.09 4.80 17.02
C LEU A 83 10.14 3.28 17.23
N TYR A 84 9.94 2.50 16.17
CA TYR A 84 9.71 1.05 16.28
C TYR A 84 10.66 0.22 15.43
N GLY A 85 11.57 0.83 14.66
CA GLY A 85 12.39 0.15 13.67
C GLY A 85 11.60 -0.30 12.45
N GLN A 86 12.30 -0.88 11.47
CA GLN A 86 11.68 -1.48 10.28
C GLN A 86 10.85 -2.71 10.68
N GLN A 87 9.54 -2.64 10.47
CA GLN A 87 8.60 -3.68 10.91
C GLN A 87 8.19 -4.68 9.81
N ILE A 88 8.52 -4.40 8.54
CA ILE A 88 8.17 -5.25 7.40
C ILE A 88 9.34 -5.40 6.44
N GLN A 89 9.41 -6.58 5.81
CA GLN A 89 10.22 -6.83 4.63
C GLN A 89 9.37 -7.55 3.58
N PHE A 90 9.29 -7.00 2.38
CA PHE A 90 8.63 -7.61 1.24
C PHE A 90 9.55 -8.66 0.60
N MET A 91 8.94 -9.75 0.13
CA MET A 91 9.64 -10.90 -0.46
C MET A 91 9.23 -11.17 -1.91
N PHE A 92 8.37 -10.34 -2.50
CA PHE A 92 7.91 -10.53 -3.88
C PHE A 92 8.81 -9.82 -4.89
N ASP A 93 8.89 -10.39 -6.09
CA ASP A 93 9.58 -9.78 -7.22
C ASP A 93 8.61 -9.27 -8.30
N ASP A 94 9.15 -8.62 -9.32
CA ASP A 94 8.34 -8.03 -10.38
C ASP A 94 7.61 -9.12 -11.19
N LYS A 95 8.20 -10.31 -11.30
CA LYS A 95 7.59 -11.45 -12.02
C LYS A 95 6.40 -12.00 -11.25
N GLU A 96 6.51 -12.12 -9.94
CA GLU A 96 5.42 -12.55 -9.09
C GLU A 96 4.27 -11.55 -9.13
N ALA A 97 4.56 -10.25 -9.03
CA ALA A 97 3.55 -9.21 -9.15
C ALA A 97 2.85 -9.24 -10.52
N ASP A 98 3.61 -9.31 -11.62
CA ASP A 98 3.05 -9.38 -12.98
C ASP A 98 2.24 -10.67 -13.20
N ARG A 99 2.68 -11.81 -12.64
CA ARG A 99 1.92 -13.07 -12.69
C ARG A 99 0.56 -12.92 -12.03
N LEU A 100 0.51 -12.39 -10.80
CA LEU A 100 -0.74 -12.17 -10.08
C LEU A 100 -1.67 -11.23 -10.86
N LEU A 101 -1.15 -10.12 -11.40
CA LEU A 101 -1.94 -9.20 -12.22
C LEU A 101 -2.50 -9.87 -13.49
N ASN A 102 -1.72 -10.74 -14.13
CA ASN A 102 -2.17 -11.44 -15.33
C ASN A 102 -3.25 -12.50 -15.04
N GLU A 103 -3.20 -13.14 -13.89
CA GLU A 103 -4.20 -14.13 -13.43
C GLU A 103 -5.58 -13.50 -13.16
N GLU A 104 -5.65 -12.20 -12.86
CA GLU A 104 -6.90 -11.50 -12.62
C GLU A 104 -7.71 -11.28 -13.91
N ALA A 105 -8.71 -12.11 -14.17
CA ALA A 105 -9.54 -12.02 -15.38
C ALA A 105 -10.47 -10.79 -15.42
N GLY A 106 -10.75 -10.16 -14.26
CA GLY A 106 -11.75 -9.10 -14.12
C GLY A 106 -11.29 -7.70 -14.55
N TYR A 107 -9.98 -7.50 -14.75
CA TYR A 107 -9.43 -6.17 -15.05
C TYR A 107 -8.93 -6.05 -16.49
N PRO A 108 -9.22 -4.91 -17.16
CA PRO A 108 -8.59 -4.54 -18.42
C PRO A 108 -7.05 -4.48 -18.35
N GLN A 109 -6.41 -4.67 -19.50
CA GLN A 109 -4.94 -4.75 -19.59
C GLN A 109 -4.25 -3.44 -19.20
N ASP A 110 -4.82 -2.30 -19.57
CA ASP A 110 -4.31 -0.96 -19.21
C ASP A 110 -4.33 -0.72 -17.69
N ILE A 111 -5.35 -1.23 -16.98
CA ILE A 111 -5.39 -1.21 -15.50
C ILE A 111 -4.26 -2.05 -14.92
N LYS A 112 -4.04 -3.26 -15.44
CA LYS A 112 -2.95 -4.14 -14.98
C LYS A 112 -1.58 -3.52 -15.21
N GLU A 113 -1.35 -2.93 -16.38
CA GLU A 113 -0.10 -2.23 -16.72
C GLU A 113 0.15 -1.01 -15.83
N ARG A 114 -0.91 -0.27 -15.51
CA ARG A 114 -0.85 0.84 -14.56
C ARG A 114 -0.46 0.37 -13.16
N VAL A 115 -1.08 -0.69 -12.65
CA VAL A 115 -0.73 -1.25 -11.33
C VAL A 115 0.71 -1.77 -11.32
N SER A 116 1.13 -2.48 -12.37
CA SER A 116 2.52 -2.95 -12.52
C SER A 116 3.51 -1.76 -12.49
N THR A 117 3.19 -0.65 -13.16
CA THR A 117 3.98 0.59 -13.11
C THR A 117 4.07 1.17 -11.70
N ILE A 118 2.94 1.25 -10.98
CA ILE A 118 2.90 1.74 -9.60
C ILE A 118 3.78 0.87 -8.70
N LEU A 119 3.64 -0.46 -8.75
CA LEU A 119 4.40 -1.39 -7.92
C LEU A 119 5.91 -1.29 -8.17
N ARG A 120 6.33 -1.19 -9.44
CA ARG A 120 7.75 -1.04 -9.79
C ARG A 120 8.32 0.29 -9.31
N TRP A 121 7.57 1.38 -9.44
CA TRP A 121 7.98 2.69 -8.94
C TRP A 121 8.11 2.70 -7.41
N GLN A 122 7.10 2.18 -6.71
CA GLN A 122 7.08 2.05 -5.25
C GLN A 122 8.23 1.16 -4.76
N LYS A 123 8.49 0.04 -5.43
CA LYS A 123 9.63 -0.84 -5.12
C LYS A 123 10.97 -0.14 -5.35
N HIS A 124 11.12 0.66 -6.39
CA HIS A 124 12.32 1.46 -6.61
C HIS A 124 12.52 2.53 -5.53
N ARG A 125 11.44 3.18 -5.07
CA ARG A 125 11.49 4.19 -4.00
C ARG A 125 11.82 3.58 -2.64
N TYR A 126 11.20 2.45 -2.30
CA TYR A 126 11.33 1.77 -1.01
C TYR A 126 12.15 0.48 -1.09
N GLN A 127 13.25 0.48 -1.85
CA GLN A 127 14.09 -0.72 -2.06
C GLN A 127 14.57 -1.35 -0.75
N TYR A 128 14.79 -0.55 0.29
CA TYR A 128 15.24 -1.03 1.60
C TYR A 128 14.17 -1.86 2.34
N LEU A 129 12.90 -1.77 1.93
CA LEU A 129 11.82 -2.61 2.45
C LEU A 129 11.80 -4.00 1.82
N PHE A 130 12.67 -4.32 0.86
CA PHE A 130 12.71 -5.62 0.20
C PHE A 130 13.88 -6.45 0.71
N GLN A 131 13.67 -7.77 0.85
CA GLN A 131 14.78 -8.68 1.08
C GLN A 131 15.70 -8.69 -0.14
N LYS A 132 17.01 -8.74 0.12
CA LYS A 132 18.05 -8.86 -0.91
C LYS A 132 18.09 -10.26 -1.52
#